data_AF-A0A6G3YUM1-F1
#
_entry.id   AF-A0A6G3YUM1-F1
#
_cell.length_a   1.000
_cell.length_b   1.000
_cell.length_c   1.000
_cell.angle_alpha   90.00
_cell.angle_beta   90.00
_cell.angle_gamma   90.00
#
_symmetry.space_group_name_H-M   'P 1'
#
loop_
_entity.id
_entity.type
_entity.pdbx_description
1 polymer ?
#
loop_
_entity_poly.entity_id
_entity_poly.type
_entity_poly.pdbx_seq_one_letter_code
_entity_poly.pdbx_strand_id
1 'polypeptide(L)'
;MTSYPYRSPQELHLLSILAQAASRQASGCLRVTDTTNVWMLYIERGQLVYASSSLDPFGRLDRYLRRLSTQVPSLASPVRVQVRLLFERSFEVEVGRSSDYDAICWLVEQKYLTPEQA
;
A
#
# COMPACT_ATOMS: atom_id res chain seq x y z
N MET A 1 -6.33 -1.68 40.00
CA MET A 1 -6.36 -0.42 39.22
C MET A 1 -6.35 -0.81 37.74
N THR A 2 -7.50 -0.80 37.10
CA THR A 2 -7.66 -1.16 35.68
C THR A 2 -7.36 0.06 34.81
N SER A 3 -6.28 0.00 34.05
CA SER A 3 -5.93 0.99 33.03
C SER A 3 -6.94 0.89 31.88
N TYR A 4 -7.83 1.87 31.74
CA TYR A 4 -8.61 2.04 30.53
C TYR A 4 -7.69 2.68 29.47
N PRO A 5 -7.65 2.16 28.22
CA PRO A 5 -6.84 2.77 27.19
C PRO A 5 -7.50 4.09 26.82
N TYR A 6 -6.88 5.21 27.24
CA TYR A 6 -7.27 6.54 26.77
C TYR A 6 -6.98 6.61 25.28
N ARG A 7 -8.03 6.44 24.47
CA ARG A 7 -7.96 6.61 23.03
C ARG A 7 -7.88 8.11 22.74
N SER A 8 -6.87 8.53 21.97
CA SER A 8 -6.69 9.95 21.68
C SER A 8 -7.83 10.48 20.80
N PRO A 9 -8.16 11.78 20.86
CA PRO A 9 -9.18 12.37 19.98
C PRO A 9 -8.90 12.15 18.48
N GLN A 10 -7.62 12.08 18.11
CA GLN A 10 -7.18 11.81 16.73
C GLN A 10 -7.52 10.38 16.28
N GLU A 11 -7.34 9.40 17.16
CA GLU A 11 -7.71 8.00 16.89
C GLU A 11 -9.23 7.84 16.72
N LEU A 12 -10.04 8.51 17.53
CA LEU A 12 -11.50 8.48 17.40
C LEU A 12 -11.96 9.11 16.08
N HIS A 13 -11.28 10.16 15.63
CA HIS A 13 -11.56 10.82 14.36
C HIS A 13 -11.19 9.93 13.15
N LEU A 14 -10.05 9.24 13.18
CA LEU A 14 -9.67 8.31 12.10
C LEU A 14 -10.67 7.15 11.98
N LEU A 15 -11.08 6.57 13.11
CA LEU A 15 -12.02 5.46 13.11
C LEU A 15 -13.40 5.87 12.58
N SER A 16 -13.84 7.10 12.85
CA SER A 16 -15.11 7.59 12.31
C SER A 16 -15.03 7.84 10.80
N ILE A 17 -13.89 8.31 10.28
CA ILE A 17 -13.66 8.42 8.83
C ILE A 17 -13.68 7.05 8.16
N LEU A 18 -12.97 6.07 8.72
CA LEU A 18 -12.94 4.71 8.18
C LEU A 18 -14.33 4.05 8.22
N ALA A 19 -15.08 4.24 9.31
CA ALA A 19 -16.46 3.75 9.42
C ALA A 19 -17.39 4.41 8.38
N GLN A 20 -17.19 5.69 8.07
CA GLN A 20 -17.93 6.37 7.00
C GLN A 20 -17.54 5.86 5.62
N ALA A 21 -16.25 5.65 5.35
CA ALA A 21 -15.78 5.09 4.08
C ALA A 21 -16.36 3.68 3.86
N ALA A 22 -16.38 2.85 4.91
CA ALA A 22 -16.99 1.53 4.88
C ALA A 22 -18.51 1.58 4.63
N SER A 23 -19.25 2.35 5.45
CA SER A 23 -20.71 2.41 5.36
C SER A 23 -21.23 2.99 4.04
N ARG A 24 -20.48 3.91 3.42
CA ARG A 24 -20.81 4.53 2.13
C ARG A 24 -20.27 3.75 0.93
N GLN A 25 -19.60 2.62 1.14
CA GLN A 25 -18.89 1.89 0.08
C GLN A 25 -17.96 2.80 -0.74
N ALA A 26 -17.29 3.74 -0.06
CA ALA A 26 -16.41 4.69 -0.71
C ALA A 26 -15.24 3.97 -1.40
N SER A 27 -14.77 4.54 -2.51
CA SER A 27 -13.56 4.08 -3.19
C SER A 27 -12.60 5.26 -3.34
N GLY A 28 -11.31 5.05 -3.12
CA GLY A 28 -10.29 6.09 -3.18
C GLY A 28 -9.09 5.79 -2.27
N CYS A 29 -8.30 6.81 -1.98
CA CYS A 29 -7.13 6.69 -1.12
C CYS A 29 -7.26 7.64 0.08
N LEU A 30 -7.11 7.11 1.29
CA LEU A 30 -6.99 7.89 2.51
C LEU A 30 -5.51 8.05 2.85
N ARG A 31 -5.06 9.31 2.92
CA ARG A 31 -3.71 9.66 3.37
C ARG A 31 -3.74 9.99 4.86
N VAL A 32 -2.91 9.30 5.64
CA VAL A 32 -2.74 9.54 7.08
C VAL A 32 -1.30 9.94 7.33
N THR A 33 -1.08 11.14 7.86
CA THR A 33 0.26 11.67 8.10
C THR A 33 0.50 11.78 9.60
N ASP A 34 1.60 11.19 10.07
CA ASP A 34 2.19 11.45 11.38
C ASP A 34 3.44 12.35 11.23
N THR A 35 4.14 12.66 12.32
CA THR A 35 5.32 13.54 12.31
C THR A 35 6.52 12.98 11.53
N THR A 36 6.53 11.67 11.26
CA THR A 36 7.67 10.92 10.71
C THR A 36 7.30 10.06 9.49
N ASN A 37 6.02 9.75 9.29
CA ASN A 37 5.53 8.81 8.31
C ASN A 37 4.24 9.30 7.65
N VAL A 38 4.07 8.89 6.41
CA VAL A 38 2.83 9.00 5.66
C VAL A 38 2.34 7.60 5.37
N TRP A 39 1.07 7.34 5.63
CA TRP A 39 0.37 6.12 5.28
C TRP A 39 -0.62 6.42 4.17
N MET A 40 -0.71 5.49 3.24
CA MET A 40 -1.63 5.48 2.11
C MET A 40 -2.51 4.25 2.25
N LEU A 41 -3.81 4.46 2.42
CA LEU A 41 -4.82 3.41 2.59
C LEU A 41 -5.75 3.43 1.38
N TYR A 42 -5.61 2.44 0.51
CA TYR A 42 -6.43 2.31 -0.69
C TYR A 42 -7.68 1.51 -0.34
N ILE A 43 -8.83 2.11 -0.60
CA ILE A 43 -10.14 1.57 -0.27
C ILE A 43 -10.91 1.39 -1.58
N GLU A 44 -11.52 0.23 -1.77
CA GLU A 44 -12.48 -0.03 -2.83
C GLU A 44 -13.78 -0.57 -2.25
N ARG A 45 -14.90 0.05 -2.63
CA ARG A 45 -16.25 -0.32 -2.18
C ARG A 45 -16.34 -0.49 -0.65
N GLY A 46 -15.66 0.39 0.08
CA GLY A 46 -15.61 0.39 1.54
C GLY A 46 -14.70 -0.66 2.17
N GLN A 47 -13.92 -1.42 1.38
CA GLN A 47 -12.95 -2.39 1.84
C GLN A 47 -11.53 -1.86 1.65
N LEU A 48 -10.65 -2.05 2.64
CA LEU A 48 -9.22 -1.78 2.47
C LEU A 48 -8.62 -2.83 1.55
N VAL A 49 -8.11 -2.41 0.39
CA VAL A 49 -7.49 -3.31 -0.60
C VAL A 49 -5.97 -3.27 -0.53
N TYR A 50 -5.38 -2.14 -0.13
CA TYR A 50 -3.94 -2.01 0.00
C TYR A 50 -3.58 -0.94 1.03
N ALA A 51 -2.42 -1.12 1.67
CA ALA A 51 -1.86 -0.15 2.58
C ALA A 51 -0.35 -0.07 2.38
N SER A 52 0.18 1.16 2.30
CA SER A 52 1.60 1.42 2.29
C SER A 52 1.97 2.56 3.20
N SER A 53 3.21 2.57 3.67
CA SER A 53 3.82 3.69 4.38
C SER A 53 5.05 4.21 3.65
N SER A 54 5.37 5.48 3.89
CA SER A 54 6.56 6.15 3.36
C SER A 54 7.90 5.56 3.84
N LEU A 55 7.87 4.62 4.79
CA LEU A 55 9.07 3.94 5.29
C LEU A 55 9.50 2.82 4.34
N ASP A 56 10.49 3.08 3.49
CA ASP A 56 11.06 2.06 2.58
C ASP A 56 9.99 1.27 1.77
N PRO A 57 9.03 1.94 1.10
CA PRO A 57 7.95 1.25 0.38
C PRO A 57 8.50 0.30 -0.67
N PHE A 58 9.47 0.76 -1.47
CA PHE A 58 10.06 -0.05 -2.52
C PHE A 58 10.93 -1.19 -1.98
N GLY A 59 11.71 -1.00 -0.91
CA GLY A 59 12.51 -2.07 -0.32
C GLY A 59 11.67 -3.19 0.28
N ARG A 60 10.49 -2.86 0.86
CA ARG A 60 9.49 -3.87 1.26
C ARG A 60 8.97 -4.65 0.06
N LEU A 61 8.60 -3.97 -1.01
CA LEU A 61 8.12 -4.62 -2.24
C LEU A 61 9.20 -5.52 -2.85
N ASP A 62 10.43 -5.06 -2.99
CA ASP A 62 11.54 -5.85 -3.56
C ASP A 62 11.73 -7.17 -2.79
N ARG A 63 11.68 -7.11 -1.46
CA ARG A 63 11.79 -8.29 -0.60
C ARG A 63 10.62 -9.25 -0.80
N TYR A 64 9.39 -8.73 -0.93
CA TYR A 64 8.20 -9.52 -1.22
C TYR A 64 8.32 -10.22 -2.58
N LEU A 65 8.59 -9.47 -3.65
CA LEU A 65 8.74 -10.00 -5.01
C LEU A 65 9.85 -11.05 -5.11
N ARG A 66 10.96 -10.86 -4.39
CA ARG A 66 12.05 -11.84 -4.33
C ARG A 66 11.57 -13.17 -3.75
N ARG A 67 10.80 -13.14 -2.65
CA ARG A 67 10.23 -14.36 -2.04
C ARG A 67 9.19 -14.99 -2.97
N LEU A 68 8.28 -14.18 -3.51
CA LEU A 68 7.21 -14.64 -4.39
C LEU A 68 7.73 -15.26 -5.68
N SER A 69 8.87 -14.79 -6.21
CA SER A 69 9.49 -15.34 -7.41
C SER A 69 9.92 -16.80 -7.31
N THR A 70 10.01 -17.35 -6.10
CA THR A 70 10.25 -18.79 -5.90
C THR A 70 9.04 -19.64 -6.27
N GLN A 71 7.85 -19.04 -6.29
CA GLN A 71 6.57 -19.69 -6.60
C GLN A 71 5.97 -19.19 -7.92
N VAL A 72 6.38 -18.01 -8.38
CA VAL A 72 5.83 -17.33 -9.56
C VAL A 72 6.94 -17.13 -10.61
N PRO A 73 7.07 -18.04 -11.59
CA PRO A 73 8.16 -17.99 -12.59
C PRO A 73 8.16 -16.74 -13.46
N SER A 74 6.99 -16.12 -13.68
CA SER A 74 6.84 -14.85 -14.40
C SER A 74 7.57 -13.68 -13.72
N LEU A 75 7.85 -13.78 -12.42
CA LEU A 75 8.65 -12.79 -11.68
C LEU A 75 10.16 -13.08 -11.76
N ALA A 76 10.67 -13.54 -12.90
CA ALA A 76 12.09 -13.81 -13.09
C ALA A 76 12.96 -12.56 -12.80
N SER A 77 14.26 -12.79 -12.59
CA SER A 77 15.21 -11.70 -12.23
C SER A 77 15.13 -10.46 -13.15
N PRO A 78 15.02 -10.59 -14.48
CA PRO A 78 14.91 -9.42 -15.36
C PRO A 78 13.67 -8.56 -15.07
N VAL A 79 12.52 -9.18 -14.78
CA VAL A 79 11.27 -8.48 -14.46
C VAL A 79 11.44 -7.67 -13.17
N ARG A 80 12.03 -8.27 -12.13
CA ARG A 80 12.27 -7.55 -10.86
C ARG A 80 13.25 -6.39 -11.01
N VAL A 81 14.28 -6.54 -11.86
CA VAL A 81 15.19 -5.44 -12.19
C VAL A 81 14.44 -4.32 -12.92
N GLN A 82 13.56 -4.65 -13.86
CA GLN A 82 12.74 -3.65 -14.57
C GLN A 82 11.81 -2.90 -13.61
N VAL A 83 11.12 -3.60 -12.70
CA VAL A 83 10.29 -2.98 -11.66
C VAL A 83 11.10 -1.97 -10.84
N ARG A 84 12.31 -2.35 -10.43
CA ARG A 84 13.21 -1.46 -9.70
C ARG A 84 13.59 -0.21 -10.50
N LEU A 85 13.95 -0.36 -11.77
CA LEU A 85 14.29 0.77 -12.63
C LEU A 85 13.12 1.74 -12.84
N LEU A 86 11.89 1.24 -12.92
CA LEU A 86 10.69 2.04 -13.17
C LEU A 86 10.16 2.75 -11.92
N PHE A 87 10.23 2.11 -10.75
CA PHE A 87 9.46 2.55 -9.58
C PHE A 87 10.31 2.93 -8.35
N GLU A 88 11.58 2.52 -8.24
CA GLU A 88 12.40 2.80 -7.05
C GLU A 88 12.59 4.31 -6.80
N ARG A 89 12.72 5.10 -7.87
CA ARG A 89 12.95 6.55 -7.78
C ARG A 89 11.68 7.39 -7.76
N SER A 90 10.51 6.76 -7.89
CA SER A 90 9.24 7.42 -8.21
C SER A 90 8.38 7.70 -6.96
N PHE A 91 8.96 7.69 -5.76
CA PHE A 91 8.18 7.97 -4.54
C PHE A 91 7.88 9.47 -4.42
N GLU A 92 6.89 9.92 -5.17
CA GLU A 92 6.34 11.27 -5.10
C GLU A 92 5.26 11.34 -4.01
N VAL A 93 5.71 11.53 -2.77
CA VAL A 93 4.86 11.75 -1.59
C VAL A 93 3.81 12.85 -1.82
N GLU A 94 4.12 13.82 -2.69
CA GLU A 94 3.27 14.97 -2.96
C GLU A 94 2.01 14.64 -3.78
N VAL A 95 2.04 13.60 -4.62
CA VAL A 95 0.92 13.27 -5.53
C VAL A 95 -0.03 12.22 -4.93
N GLY A 96 0.28 11.70 -3.73
CA GLY A 96 -0.52 10.64 -3.12
C GLY A 96 -0.42 9.32 -3.90
N ARG A 97 0.73 9.08 -4.54
CA ARG A 97 1.06 7.81 -5.20
C ARG A 97 2.12 7.06 -4.42
N SER A 98 1.88 5.77 -4.21
CA SER A 98 2.82 4.89 -3.54
C SER A 98 3.55 4.07 -4.59
N SER A 99 4.87 4.20 -4.65
CA SER A 99 5.68 3.55 -5.69
C SER A 99 5.58 2.02 -5.66
N ASP A 100 5.30 1.44 -4.50
CA ASP A 100 5.02 0.02 -4.36
C ASP A 100 3.64 -0.37 -4.93
N TYR A 101 2.59 0.41 -4.64
CA TYR A 101 1.26 0.18 -5.22
C TYR A 101 1.28 0.30 -6.75
N ASP A 102 1.90 1.35 -7.28
CA ASP A 102 2.00 1.56 -8.74
C ASP A 102 2.78 0.43 -9.41
N ALA A 103 3.84 -0.07 -8.77
CA ALA A 103 4.58 -1.23 -9.25
C ALA A 103 3.76 -2.51 -9.24
N ILE A 104 2.92 -2.73 -8.21
CA ILE A 104 2.01 -3.88 -8.13
C ILE A 104 0.96 -3.81 -9.25
N CYS A 105 0.31 -2.65 -9.43
CA CYS A 105 -0.64 -2.43 -10.52
C CYS A 105 0.00 -2.73 -11.88
N TRP A 106 1.20 -2.21 -12.13
CA TRP A 106 1.93 -2.48 -13.36
C TRP A 106 2.25 -3.97 -13.55
N LEU A 107 2.67 -4.67 -12.50
CA LEU A 107 2.94 -6.11 -12.56
C LEU A 107 1.67 -6.93 -12.92
N VAL A 108 0.51 -6.53 -12.42
CA VAL A 108 -0.78 -7.15 -12.76
C VAL A 108 -1.18 -6.82 -14.21
N GLU A 109 -1.07 -5.55 -14.62
CA GLU A 109 -1.36 -5.10 -15.99
C GLU A 109 -0.50 -5.82 -17.04
N GLN A 110 0.79 -6.01 -16.75
CA GLN A 110 1.72 -6.74 -17.59
C GLN A 110 1.59 -8.27 -17.48
N LYS A 111 0.66 -8.77 -16.64
CA LYS A 111 0.40 -10.20 -16.40
C LYS A 111 1.59 -10.96 -15.81
N TYR A 112 2.48 -10.25 -15.13
CA TYR A 112 3.54 -10.87 -14.32
C TYR A 112 2.99 -11.39 -12.99
N LEU A 113 1.91 -10.79 -12.49
CA LEU A 113 1.11 -11.23 -11.35
C LEU A 113 -0.35 -11.40 -11.75
N THR A 114 -1.06 -12.31 -11.08
CA THR A 114 -2.53 -12.27 -11.03
C THR A 114 -3.00 -11.35 -9.89
N PRO A 115 -4.25 -10.84 -9.91
CA PRO A 115 -4.78 -10.05 -8.81
C PRO A 115 -4.69 -10.74 -7.44
N GLU A 116 -4.74 -12.07 -7.40
CA GLU A 116 -4.64 -12.86 -6.17
C GLU A 116 -3.21 -12.98 -5.64
N GLN A 117 -2.20 -12.75 -6.50
CA GLN A 117 -0.78 -12.80 -6.13
C GLN A 117 -0.23 -11.41 -5.70
N ALA A 118 -1.02 -10.37 -5.96
CA ALA A 118 -0.71 -8.96 -5.70
C ALA A 118 -1.03 -8.56 -4.25
#